data_AF-A0AAE7DBK2-F1
#
_entry.id   AF-A0AAE7DBK2-F1
#
_cell.length_a   1.000
_cell.length_b   1.000
_cell.length_c   1.000
_cell.angle_alpha   90.00
_cell.angle_beta   90.00
_cell.angle_gamma   90.00
#
_symmetry.space_group_name_H-M   'P 1'
#
loop_
_entity.id
_entity.type
_entity.pdbx_description
1 polymer ?
#
loop_
_entity_poly.entity_id
_entity_poly.type
_entity_poly.pdbx_seq_one_letter_code
_entity_poly.pdbx_strand_id
1 'polypeptide(L)'
;MGIATNGQSNGEEYIAARSSLLRKSSIKGDLPDFVKENRTLNDFWQYIKHKFPSYQERRNFINEGFKPVLGKLEERTPIVETTIRIDDLYIRDIWQKALVRMNEDPEAAITSARTLLETVCKHIVDKMNVEYDDTIDLPKLYKLTATNLNLSPDQHTEKIFKQILNGCQSIIEGLGSMRNKLSDAHGKSQKRAKPSPRHAALAVNLAGSMCQFLLQTYDTKMATVG
;
A
#
# COMPACT_ATOMS: atom_id res chain seq x y z
N MET A 1 18.37 7.62 17.59
CA MET A 1 18.57 9.04 17.96
C MET A 1 18.63 9.28 19.49
N GLY A 2 18.24 8.34 20.35
CA GLY A 2 18.16 8.56 21.81
C GLY A 2 19.47 8.96 22.52
N ILE A 3 20.61 8.33 22.22
CA ILE A 3 21.88 8.67 22.89
C ILE A 3 22.41 10.06 22.52
N ALA A 4 22.09 10.56 21.33
CA ALA A 4 22.50 11.90 20.93
C ALA A 4 21.66 13.00 21.61
N THR A 5 20.64 12.66 22.39
CA THR A 5 19.67 13.60 23.01
C THR A 5 19.23 13.22 24.43
N ASN A 6 20.01 12.38 25.15
CA ASN A 6 19.72 12.00 26.55
C ASN A 6 18.41 11.18 26.76
N GLY A 7 17.92 10.50 25.73
CA GLY A 7 16.79 9.56 25.86
C GLY A 7 17.22 8.18 26.35
N GLN A 8 16.40 7.51 27.17
CA GLN A 8 16.58 6.11 27.54
C GLN A 8 16.76 5.29 26.27
N SER A 9 17.92 4.64 26.12
CA SER A 9 18.28 3.98 24.87
C SER A 9 18.48 2.49 25.12
N ASN A 10 17.65 1.70 24.45
CA ASN A 10 17.71 0.26 24.53
C ASN A 10 18.76 -0.27 23.54
N GLY A 11 19.82 -0.90 24.06
CA GLY A 11 20.86 -1.51 23.23
C GLY A 11 20.33 -2.63 22.32
N GLU A 12 19.27 -3.32 22.75
CA GLU A 12 18.62 -4.38 21.97
C GLU A 12 17.88 -3.82 20.76
N GLU A 13 17.19 -2.69 20.91
CA GLU A 13 16.52 -2.00 19.80
C GLU A 13 17.52 -1.56 18.73
N TYR A 14 18.69 -1.07 19.13
CA TYR A 14 19.76 -0.74 18.19
C TYR A 14 20.20 -1.98 17.39
N ILE A 15 20.45 -3.09 18.08
CA ILE A 15 20.88 -4.35 17.44
C ILE A 15 19.79 -4.88 16.49
N ALA A 16 18.52 -4.85 16.91
CA ALA A 16 17.39 -5.27 16.12
C ALA A 16 17.20 -4.40 14.87
N ALA A 17 17.24 -3.07 15.02
CA ALA A 17 17.13 -2.13 13.90
C ALA A 17 18.30 -2.28 12.92
N ARG A 18 19.53 -2.36 13.42
CA ARG A 18 20.74 -2.60 12.61
C ARG A 18 20.64 -3.91 11.83
N SER A 19 20.22 -5.00 12.48
CA SER A 19 20.05 -6.31 11.85
C SER A 19 19.00 -6.26 10.74
N SER A 20 17.87 -5.59 10.98
CA SER A 20 16.82 -5.39 9.98
C SER A 20 17.31 -4.59 8.77
N LEU A 21 18.10 -3.53 8.97
CA LEU A 21 18.68 -2.74 7.88
C LEU A 21 19.68 -3.56 7.05
N LEU A 22 20.58 -4.30 7.70
CA LEU A 22 21.60 -5.10 7.01
C LEU A 22 21.05 -6.30 6.23
N ARG A 23 19.87 -6.80 6.60
CA ARG A 23 19.17 -7.88 5.88
C ARG A 23 18.50 -7.41 4.59
N LYS A 24 18.21 -6.11 4.46
CA LYS A 24 17.58 -5.56 3.26
C LYS A 24 18.61 -5.38 2.14
N SER A 25 18.71 -6.38 1.26
CA SER A 25 19.62 -6.38 0.11
C SER A 25 19.49 -5.14 -0.78
N SER A 26 18.29 -4.55 -0.86
CA SER A 26 17.99 -3.37 -1.65
C SER A 26 18.65 -2.07 -1.17
N ILE A 27 19.04 -1.99 0.10
CA ILE A 27 19.65 -0.77 0.69
C ILE A 27 21.00 -1.03 1.36
N LYS A 28 21.40 -2.31 1.52
CA LYS A 28 22.62 -2.71 2.24
C LYS A 28 23.87 -2.03 1.70
N GLY A 29 23.97 -1.84 0.38
CA GLY A 29 25.09 -1.16 -0.27
C GLY A 29 25.24 0.31 0.14
N ASP A 30 24.11 0.97 0.41
CA ASP A 30 24.00 2.41 0.64
C ASP A 30 23.94 2.78 2.12
N LEU A 31 23.94 1.79 3.01
CA LEU A 31 24.02 2.04 4.44
C LEU A 31 25.38 2.67 4.78
N PRO A 32 25.41 3.67 5.69
CA PRO A 32 26.67 4.24 6.16
C PRO A 32 27.54 3.21 6.86
N ASP A 33 28.86 3.33 6.71
CA ASP A 33 29.82 2.35 7.25
C ASP A 33 29.77 2.28 8.77
N PHE A 34 29.47 3.38 9.46
CA PHE A 34 29.27 3.36 10.90
C PHE A 34 28.08 2.49 11.35
N VAL A 35 27.13 2.17 10.47
CA VAL A 35 26.07 1.17 10.74
C VAL A 35 26.57 -0.24 10.49
N LYS A 36 27.46 -0.42 9.50
CA LYS A 36 28.04 -1.73 9.15
C LYS A 36 29.08 -2.18 10.18
N GLU A 37 29.87 -1.26 10.72
CA GLU A 37 31.03 -1.55 11.57
C GLU A 37 30.67 -1.60 13.06
N ASN A 38 29.83 -0.68 13.54
CA ASN A 38 29.46 -0.62 14.95
C ASN A 38 28.32 -1.60 15.23
N ARG A 39 28.60 -2.66 15.99
CA ARG A 39 27.64 -3.76 16.23
C ARG A 39 26.69 -3.43 17.37
N THR A 40 27.19 -2.75 18.38
CA THR A 40 26.42 -2.31 19.54
C THR A 40 26.30 -0.80 19.59
N LEU A 41 25.31 -0.35 20.36
CA LEU A 41 25.09 1.05 20.60
C LEU A 41 26.27 1.70 21.35
N ASN A 42 26.96 0.94 22.22
CA ASN A 42 28.18 1.41 22.88
C ASN A 42 29.34 1.58 21.89
N ASP A 43 29.54 0.65 20.95
CA ASP A 43 30.58 0.77 19.91
C ASP A 43 30.39 2.07 19.11
N PHE A 44 29.14 2.32 18.70
CA PHE A 44 28.79 3.54 17.98
C PHE A 44 29.02 4.80 18.83
N TRP A 45 28.71 4.77 20.12
CA TRP A 45 28.94 5.89 21.02
C TRP A 45 30.44 6.20 21.19
N GLN A 46 31.27 5.18 21.38
CA GLN A 46 32.72 5.34 21.46
C GLN A 46 33.27 5.92 20.15
N TYR A 47 32.81 5.42 19.01
CA TYR A 47 33.18 5.92 17.70
C TYR A 47 32.86 7.42 17.54
N ILE A 48 31.61 7.82 17.81
CA ILE A 48 31.14 9.16 17.45
C ILE A 48 31.59 10.24 18.44
N LYS A 49 31.77 9.90 19.73
CA LYS A 49 32.17 10.86 20.77
C LYS A 49 33.60 11.36 20.60
N HIS A 50 34.50 10.51 20.08
CA HIS A 50 35.89 10.85 19.81
C HIS A 50 36.07 11.55 18.46
N LYS A 51 35.15 11.34 17.53
CA LYS A 51 35.19 11.93 16.20
C LYS A 51 34.67 13.37 16.17
N PHE A 52 33.71 13.70 17.03
CA PHE A 52 33.09 15.03 17.07
C PHE A 52 32.84 15.52 18.49
N PRO A 53 33.30 16.74 18.83
CA PRO A 53 33.15 17.31 20.17
C PRO A 53 31.71 17.77 20.46
N SER A 54 30.99 18.33 19.48
CA SER A 54 29.64 18.86 19.69
C SER A 54 28.53 17.90 19.28
N TYR A 55 27.38 17.98 19.96
CA TYR A 55 26.18 17.22 19.57
C TYR A 55 25.68 17.58 18.16
N GLN A 56 25.86 18.84 17.74
CA GLN A 56 25.43 19.29 16.43
C GLN A 56 26.24 18.64 15.31
N GLU A 57 27.56 18.56 15.44
CA GLU A 57 28.42 17.86 14.48
C GLU A 57 28.10 16.37 14.40
N ARG A 58 27.83 15.73 15.55
CA ARG A 58 27.40 14.32 15.59
C ARG A 58 26.10 14.12 14.82
N ARG A 59 25.12 15.00 15.02
CA ARG A 59 23.82 14.94 14.34
C ARG A 59 23.98 15.17 12.83
N ASN A 60 24.79 16.15 12.44
CA ASN A 60 25.09 16.41 11.03
C ASN A 60 25.75 15.20 10.38
N PHE A 61 26.78 14.62 11.00
CA PHE A 61 27.46 13.43 10.49
C PHE A 61 26.51 12.23 10.30
N ILE A 62 25.64 11.97 11.29
CA ILE A 62 24.64 10.91 11.19
C ILE A 62 23.70 11.18 10.01
N ASN A 63 23.15 12.39 9.93
CA ASN A 63 22.21 12.76 8.88
C ASN A 63 22.84 12.63 7.49
N GLU A 64 24.05 13.16 7.29
CA GLU A 64 24.79 13.05 6.02
C GLU A 64 25.03 11.58 5.65
N GLY A 65 25.41 10.74 6.60
CA GLY A 65 25.64 9.31 6.34
C GLY A 65 24.38 8.56 5.90
N PHE A 66 23.20 8.97 6.37
CA PHE A 66 21.93 8.35 5.96
C PHE A 66 21.35 8.93 4.66
N LYS A 67 21.85 10.06 4.14
CA LYS A 67 21.32 10.67 2.90
C LYS A 67 21.23 9.72 1.71
N PRO A 68 22.25 8.89 1.38
CA PRO A 68 22.18 8.03 0.19
C PRO A 68 21.07 6.97 0.29
N VAL A 69 20.91 6.36 1.46
CA VAL A 69 19.86 5.36 1.68
C VAL A 69 18.48 6.01 1.79
N LEU A 70 18.36 7.17 2.42
CA LEU A 70 17.10 7.93 2.47
C LEU A 70 16.70 8.37 1.06
N GLY A 71 17.62 8.95 0.29
CA GLY A 71 17.38 9.32 -1.10
C GLY A 71 16.92 8.14 -1.95
N LYS A 72 17.52 6.95 -1.81
CA LYS A 72 17.05 5.74 -2.52
C LYS A 72 15.70 5.21 -2.05
N LEU A 73 15.37 5.37 -0.78
CA LEU A 73 14.06 5.01 -0.24
C LEU A 73 12.99 6.01 -0.67
N GLU A 74 13.36 7.29 -0.78
CA GLU A 74 12.52 8.39 -1.27
C GLU A 74 12.34 8.31 -2.81
N GLU A 75 13.37 7.92 -3.56
CA GLU A 75 13.32 7.65 -5.01
C GLU A 75 12.47 6.41 -5.34
N ARG A 76 12.34 5.47 -4.38
CA ARG A 76 11.46 4.30 -4.51
C ARG A 76 10.06 4.59 -3.99
N THR A 77 9.40 5.59 -4.58
CA THR A 77 7.94 5.56 -4.72
C THR A 77 7.53 6.23 -6.04
N PRO A 78 7.13 5.40 -7.02
CA PRO A 78 5.82 5.65 -7.60
C PRO A 78 5.03 4.34 -7.60
N ILE A 79 4.64 3.86 -6.42
CA ILE A 79 3.43 3.08 -6.33
C ILE A 79 2.33 4.10 -6.19
N VAL A 80 1.73 4.57 -7.30
CA VAL A 80 0.56 5.45 -7.36
C VAL A 80 0.43 6.29 -6.08
N GLU A 81 1.42 7.17 -5.84
CA GLU A 81 1.34 8.13 -4.75
C GLU A 81 0.56 9.36 -5.23
N THR A 82 -0.48 9.12 -6.05
CA THR A 82 -1.69 9.88 -5.82
C THR A 82 -2.05 9.49 -4.39
N THR A 83 -1.77 10.37 -3.43
CA THR A 83 -2.24 10.21 -2.06
C THR A 83 -3.72 9.88 -2.17
N ILE A 84 -4.07 8.60 -2.07
CA ILE A 84 -5.46 8.19 -2.14
C ILE A 84 -6.03 8.79 -0.87
N ARG A 85 -6.72 9.93 -1.04
CA ARG A 85 -7.40 10.62 0.05
C ARG A 85 -8.60 9.77 0.40
N ILE A 86 -8.33 8.73 1.17
CA ILE A 86 -9.34 7.98 1.87
C ILE A 86 -9.34 8.54 3.27
N ASP A 87 -10.31 9.39 3.57
CA ASP A 87 -10.48 9.97 4.90
C ASP A 87 -10.90 8.90 5.93
N ASP A 88 -11.32 7.74 5.45
CA ASP A 88 -11.63 6.57 6.26
C ASP A 88 -10.35 5.80 6.65
N LEU A 89 -10.02 5.84 7.95
CA LEU A 89 -8.86 5.17 8.54
C LEU A 89 -8.86 3.66 8.30
N TYR A 90 -10.04 3.01 8.28
CA TYR A 90 -10.16 1.58 8.09
C TYR A 90 -9.83 1.18 6.66
N ILE A 91 -10.36 1.92 5.68
CA ILE A 91 -10.07 1.67 4.26
C ILE A 91 -8.57 1.93 3.96
N ARG A 92 -7.98 2.96 4.58
CA ARG A 92 -6.54 3.24 4.47
C ARG A 92 -5.67 2.10 5.02
N ASP A 93 -6.05 1.50 6.14
CA ASP A 93 -5.34 0.36 6.73
C ASP A 93 -5.39 -0.88 5.82
N ILE A 94 -6.56 -1.18 5.22
CA ILE A 94 -6.68 -2.27 4.23
C ILE A 94 -5.73 -2.03 3.05
N TRP A 95 -5.67 -0.80 2.55
CA TRP A 95 -4.79 -0.44 1.44
C TRP A 95 -3.31 -0.61 1.79
N GLN A 96 -2.87 -0.09 2.95
CA GLN A 96 -1.48 -0.24 3.39
C GLN A 96 -1.10 -1.71 3.59
N LYS A 97 -1.98 -2.52 4.16
CA LYS A 97 -1.79 -3.97 4.28
C LYS A 97 -1.63 -4.64 2.91
N ALA A 98 -2.44 -4.24 1.91
CA ALA A 98 -2.32 -4.76 0.56
C ALA A 98 -0.96 -4.44 -0.08
N LEU A 99 -0.46 -3.21 0.12
CA LEU A 99 0.81 -2.75 -0.40
C LEU A 99 2.01 -3.52 0.17
N VAL A 100 2.05 -3.72 1.48
CA VAL A 100 3.14 -4.48 2.14
C VAL A 100 3.18 -5.92 1.64
N ARG A 101 2.01 -6.54 1.49
CA ARG A 101 1.88 -7.95 1.08
C ARG A 101 2.30 -8.20 -0.36
N MET A 102 2.38 -7.19 -1.24
CA MET A 102 2.69 -7.39 -2.68
C MET A 102 3.97 -8.21 -2.92
N ASN A 103 4.98 -8.03 -2.07
CA ASN A 103 6.27 -8.73 -2.18
C ASN A 103 6.38 -9.96 -1.26
N GLU A 104 5.69 -9.94 -0.12
CA GLU A 104 5.78 -10.99 0.92
C GLU A 104 4.81 -12.15 0.65
N ASP A 105 3.58 -11.82 0.26
CA ASP A 105 2.49 -12.75 -0.02
C ASP A 105 1.59 -12.20 -1.14
N PRO A 106 1.97 -12.42 -2.41
CA PRO A 106 1.22 -11.94 -3.57
C PRO A 106 -0.25 -12.38 -3.60
N GLU A 107 -0.58 -13.55 -3.06
CA GLU A 107 -1.93 -14.09 -3.03
C GLU A 107 -2.79 -13.35 -1.98
N ALA A 108 -2.23 -13.15 -0.79
CA ALA A 108 -2.88 -12.32 0.23
C ALA A 108 -3.01 -10.86 -0.21
N ALA A 109 -2.06 -10.32 -0.98
CA ALA A 109 -2.14 -8.98 -1.55
C ALA A 109 -3.33 -8.83 -2.51
N ILE A 110 -3.52 -9.80 -3.43
CA ILE A 110 -4.67 -9.83 -4.34
C ILE A 110 -6.00 -9.92 -3.56
N THR A 111 -6.03 -10.74 -2.52
CA THR A 111 -7.20 -10.85 -1.64
C THR A 111 -7.50 -9.53 -0.93
N SER A 112 -6.46 -8.83 -0.49
CA SER A 112 -6.59 -7.51 0.15
C SER A 112 -7.08 -6.45 -0.84
N ALA A 113 -6.61 -6.48 -2.10
CA ALA A 113 -7.09 -5.59 -3.17
C ALA A 113 -8.60 -5.77 -3.45
N ARG A 114 -9.08 -7.01 -3.47
CA ARG A 114 -10.52 -7.31 -3.59
C ARG A 114 -11.30 -6.79 -2.39
N THR A 115 -10.80 -7.04 -1.19
CA THR A 115 -11.44 -6.61 0.07
C THR A 115 -11.55 -5.09 0.13
N LEU A 116 -10.54 -4.37 -0.36
CA LEU A 116 -10.55 -2.92 -0.47
C LEU A 116 -11.70 -2.44 -1.35
N LEU A 117 -11.82 -2.97 -2.57
CA LEU A 117 -12.90 -2.62 -3.49
C LEU A 117 -14.28 -2.91 -2.90
N GLU A 118 -14.46 -4.06 -2.26
CA GLU A 118 -15.72 -4.43 -1.62
C GLU A 118 -16.07 -3.46 -0.49
N THR A 119 -15.09 -3.13 0.36
CA THR A 119 -15.26 -2.19 1.48
C THR A 119 -15.63 -0.79 0.98
N VAL A 120 -14.94 -0.29 -0.04
CA VAL A 120 -15.22 1.04 -0.62
C VAL A 120 -16.59 1.08 -1.27
N CYS A 121 -16.97 0.03 -2.02
CA CYS A 121 -18.29 -0.02 -2.64
C CYS A 121 -19.39 -0.04 -1.57
N LYS A 122 -19.28 -0.92 -0.55
CA LYS A 122 -20.20 -0.99 0.59
C LYS A 122 -20.33 0.37 1.29
N HIS A 123 -19.20 0.98 1.64
CA HIS A 123 -19.16 2.31 2.25
C HIS A 123 -19.91 3.38 1.46
N ILE A 124 -19.75 3.39 0.13
CA ILE A 124 -20.45 4.35 -0.73
C ILE A 124 -21.95 4.06 -0.75
N VAL A 125 -22.38 2.81 -0.97
CA VAL A 125 -23.82 2.49 -1.04
C VAL A 125 -24.51 2.66 0.31
N ASP A 126 -23.83 2.35 1.42
CA ASP A 126 -24.30 2.59 2.79
C ASP A 126 -24.53 4.09 3.01
N LYS A 127 -23.55 4.93 2.65
CA LYS A 127 -23.68 6.39 2.75
C LYS A 127 -24.74 6.99 1.82
N MET A 128 -25.05 6.32 0.71
CA MET A 128 -26.13 6.69 -0.20
C MET A 128 -27.49 6.10 0.21
N ASN A 129 -27.54 5.35 1.32
CA ASN A 129 -28.74 4.69 1.83
C ASN A 129 -29.40 3.76 0.80
N VAL A 130 -28.58 3.01 0.06
CA VAL A 130 -29.00 2.03 -0.95
C VAL A 130 -28.88 0.63 -0.35
N GLU A 131 -29.98 -0.11 -0.34
CA GLU A 131 -30.00 -1.50 0.15
C GLU A 131 -29.28 -2.46 -0.82
N TYR A 132 -28.57 -3.43 -0.25
CA TYR A 132 -27.98 -4.55 -0.96
C TYR A 132 -28.02 -5.81 -0.11
N ASP A 133 -27.92 -6.96 -0.75
CA ASP A 133 -27.84 -8.26 -0.07
C ASP A 133 -26.47 -8.45 0.58
N ASP A 134 -26.39 -8.90 1.83
CA ASP A 134 -25.14 -9.15 2.56
C ASP A 134 -24.20 -10.13 1.82
N THR A 135 -24.75 -10.99 0.97
CA THR A 135 -24.04 -12.00 0.17
C THR A 135 -23.71 -11.53 -1.25
N ILE A 136 -23.94 -10.25 -1.57
CA ILE A 136 -23.67 -9.68 -2.88
C ILE A 136 -22.21 -9.88 -3.30
N ASP A 137 -22.01 -10.37 -4.52
CA ASP A 137 -20.68 -10.52 -5.08
C ASP A 137 -20.11 -9.16 -5.54
N LEU A 138 -18.77 -9.06 -5.57
CA LEU A 138 -18.09 -7.82 -5.92
C LEU A 138 -18.52 -7.24 -7.29
N PRO A 139 -18.66 -8.03 -8.38
CA PRO A 139 -19.16 -7.51 -9.66
C PRO A 139 -20.54 -6.85 -9.58
N LYS A 140 -21.50 -7.46 -8.88
CA LYS A 140 -22.84 -6.89 -8.68
C LYS A 140 -22.80 -5.65 -7.80
N LEU A 141 -22.05 -5.70 -6.71
CA LEU A 141 -21.87 -4.58 -5.79
C LEU A 141 -21.25 -3.36 -6.49
N TYR A 142 -20.23 -3.58 -7.33
CA TYR A 142 -19.64 -2.52 -8.14
C TYR A 142 -20.64 -1.95 -9.14
N LYS A 143 -21.42 -2.79 -9.82
CA LYS A 143 -22.46 -2.34 -10.76
C LYS A 143 -23.51 -1.46 -10.07
N LEU A 144 -23.94 -1.84 -8.87
CA LEU A 144 -24.85 -1.06 -8.04
C LEU A 144 -24.24 0.30 -7.67
N THR A 145 -23.00 0.30 -7.20
CA THR A 145 -22.24 1.51 -6.85
C THR A 145 -22.10 2.44 -8.06
N ALA A 146 -21.63 1.91 -9.19
CA ALA A 146 -21.42 2.66 -10.43
C ALA A 146 -22.73 3.28 -10.94
N THR A 147 -23.83 2.53 -10.91
CA THR A 147 -25.15 3.04 -11.32
C THR A 147 -25.59 4.23 -10.46
N ASN A 148 -25.43 4.12 -9.13
CA ASN A 148 -25.77 5.18 -8.19
C ASN A 148 -24.85 6.40 -8.31
N LEU A 149 -23.60 6.21 -8.72
CA LEU A 149 -22.66 7.30 -8.99
C LEU A 149 -22.78 7.90 -10.41
N ASN A 150 -23.74 7.47 -11.22
CA ASN A 150 -23.86 7.86 -12.63
C ASN A 150 -22.63 7.47 -13.49
N LEU A 151 -22.06 6.31 -13.21
CA LEU A 151 -20.90 5.72 -13.89
C LEU A 151 -21.25 4.44 -14.65
N SER A 152 -22.53 4.09 -14.79
CA SER A 152 -22.92 2.95 -15.62
C SER A 152 -22.79 3.33 -17.10
N PRO A 153 -22.20 2.48 -17.97
CA PRO A 153 -22.07 2.76 -19.40
C PRO A 153 -23.39 3.15 -20.09
N ASP A 154 -24.51 2.62 -19.60
CA ASP A 154 -25.85 2.89 -20.14
C ASP A 154 -26.36 4.30 -19.81
N GLN A 155 -25.75 4.99 -18.84
CA GLN A 155 -26.07 6.36 -18.44
C GLN A 155 -25.33 7.43 -19.26
N HIS A 156 -24.47 7.02 -20.19
CA HIS A 156 -23.67 7.91 -21.03
C HIS A 156 -24.01 7.70 -22.51
N THR A 157 -23.81 8.69 -23.36
CA THR A 157 -24.02 8.57 -24.82
C THR A 157 -22.71 8.42 -25.58
N GLU A 158 -21.67 9.08 -25.08
CA GLU A 158 -20.35 9.16 -25.69
C GLU A 158 -19.62 7.81 -25.67
N LYS A 159 -19.30 7.32 -26.87
CA LYS A 159 -18.69 5.99 -27.06
C LYS A 159 -17.39 5.80 -26.27
N ILE A 160 -16.58 6.87 -26.15
CA ILE A 160 -15.28 6.81 -25.48
C ILE A 160 -15.43 6.58 -23.97
N PHE A 161 -16.40 7.23 -23.32
CA PHE A 161 -16.68 7.03 -21.90
C PHE A 161 -17.26 5.64 -21.64
N LYS A 162 -18.18 5.15 -22.50
CA LYS A 162 -18.66 3.77 -22.40
C LYS A 162 -17.53 2.75 -22.44
N GLN A 163 -16.56 2.94 -23.33
CA GLN A 163 -15.42 2.03 -23.46
C GLN A 163 -14.58 1.98 -22.18
N ILE A 164 -14.31 3.14 -21.57
CA ILE A 164 -13.54 3.22 -20.32
C ILE A 164 -14.30 2.55 -19.16
N LEU A 165 -15.60 2.84 -19.02
CA LEU A 165 -16.44 2.29 -17.96
C LEU A 165 -16.62 0.77 -18.10
N ASN A 166 -16.76 0.26 -19.33
CA ASN A 166 -16.73 -1.18 -19.61
C ASN A 166 -15.38 -1.83 -19.26
N GLY A 167 -14.28 -1.11 -19.48
CA GLY A 167 -12.94 -1.55 -19.05
C GLY A 167 -12.85 -1.68 -17.54
N CYS A 168 -13.40 -0.72 -16.79
CA CYS A 168 -13.46 -0.76 -15.33
C CYS A 168 -14.28 -1.97 -14.85
N GLN A 169 -15.46 -2.21 -15.45
CA GLN A 169 -16.29 -3.38 -15.16
C GLN A 169 -15.50 -4.69 -15.36
N SER A 170 -14.78 -4.81 -16.47
CA SER A 170 -13.96 -6.00 -16.80
C SER A 170 -12.83 -6.22 -15.79
N ILE A 171 -12.19 -5.15 -15.31
CA ILE A 171 -11.15 -5.23 -14.27
C ILE A 171 -11.74 -5.78 -12.96
N ILE A 172 -12.92 -5.30 -12.55
CA ILE A 172 -13.61 -5.77 -11.34
C ILE A 172 -14.01 -7.23 -11.46
N GLU A 173 -14.54 -7.66 -12.59
CA GLU A 173 -14.86 -9.06 -12.86
C GLU A 173 -13.60 -9.95 -12.77
N GLY A 174 -12.50 -9.49 -13.35
CA GLY A 174 -11.19 -10.12 -13.24
C GLY A 174 -10.75 -10.29 -11.78
N LEU A 175 -10.74 -9.20 -11.01
CA LEU A 175 -10.34 -9.19 -9.59
C LEU A 175 -11.27 -10.05 -8.72
N GLY A 176 -12.58 -9.99 -8.95
CA GLY A 176 -13.58 -10.80 -8.25
C GLY A 176 -13.37 -12.30 -8.48
N SER A 177 -13.04 -12.69 -9.71
CA SER A 177 -12.85 -14.10 -10.10
C SER A 177 -11.52 -14.71 -9.62
N MET A 178 -10.50 -13.90 -9.35
CA MET A 178 -9.17 -14.40 -8.95
C MET A 178 -9.22 -15.21 -7.65
N ARG A 179 -10.05 -14.83 -6.66
CA ARG A 179 -10.18 -15.60 -5.41
C ARG A 179 -10.70 -17.01 -5.64
N ASN A 180 -11.74 -17.17 -6.46
CA ASN A 180 -12.34 -18.51 -6.67
C ASN A 180 -11.34 -19.46 -7.34
N LYS A 181 -10.48 -18.93 -8.23
CA LYS A 181 -9.45 -19.73 -8.91
C LYS A 181 -8.22 -20.04 -8.04
N LEU A 182 -7.95 -19.21 -7.01
CA LEU A 182 -6.83 -19.34 -6.08
C LEU A 182 -7.21 -20.10 -4.79
N SER A 183 -8.38 -19.84 -4.19
CA SER A 183 -8.87 -20.52 -2.98
C SER A 183 -9.31 -21.96 -3.19
N ASP A 184 -9.89 -22.33 -4.35
CA ASP A 184 -10.17 -23.74 -4.68
C ASP A 184 -8.88 -24.56 -4.90
N ALA A 185 -7.71 -23.92 -4.92
CA ALA A 185 -6.42 -24.57 -5.18
C ALA A 185 -5.89 -25.41 -4.02
N HIS A 186 -6.55 -25.42 -2.85
CA HIS A 186 -6.23 -26.39 -1.79
C HIS A 186 -6.69 -27.82 -2.13
N GLY A 187 -7.57 -27.99 -3.14
CA GLY A 187 -8.04 -29.28 -3.62
C GLY A 187 -7.58 -29.60 -5.04
N LYS A 188 -6.51 -30.38 -5.17
CA LYS A 188 -6.14 -31.15 -6.39
C LYS A 188 -5.95 -30.35 -7.70
N SER A 189 -4.72 -29.88 -7.98
CA SER A 189 -4.08 -30.07 -9.32
C SER A 189 -2.65 -29.50 -9.35
N GLN A 190 -1.68 -30.36 -9.69
CA GLN A 190 -0.23 -30.10 -9.71
C GLN A 190 0.30 -29.10 -10.78
N LYS A 191 -0.57 -28.39 -11.51
CA LYS A 191 -0.15 -27.48 -12.58
C LYS A 191 -0.94 -26.16 -12.55
N ARG A 192 -0.58 -25.22 -11.66
CA ARG A 192 -1.04 -23.82 -11.77
C ARG A 192 0.04 -22.81 -11.41
N ALA A 193 0.04 -21.70 -12.14
CA ALA A 193 0.93 -20.57 -11.95
C ALA A 193 0.51 -19.77 -10.71
N LYS A 194 1.36 -19.76 -9.68
CA LYS A 194 1.19 -18.87 -8.52
C LYS A 194 1.37 -17.42 -8.97
N PRO A 195 0.55 -16.47 -8.48
CA PRO A 195 0.74 -15.06 -8.77
C PRO A 195 2.10 -14.61 -8.26
N SER A 196 2.95 -14.13 -9.15
CA SER A 196 4.21 -13.48 -8.77
C SER A 196 3.97 -12.03 -8.29
N PRO A 197 4.94 -11.39 -7.60
CA PRO A 197 4.78 -10.03 -7.06
C PRO A 197 4.30 -8.99 -8.07
N ARG A 198 4.71 -9.08 -9.34
CA ARG A 198 4.25 -8.16 -10.40
C ARG A 198 2.73 -8.25 -10.67
N HIS A 199 2.14 -9.44 -10.52
CA HIS A 199 0.68 -9.60 -10.71
C HIS A 199 -0.09 -9.05 -9.51
N ALA A 200 0.43 -9.26 -8.30
CA ALA A 200 -0.13 -8.63 -7.10
C ALA A 200 -0.04 -7.11 -7.17
N ALA A 201 1.10 -6.57 -7.59
CA ALA A 201 1.28 -5.14 -7.78
C ALA A 201 0.25 -4.54 -8.76
N LEU A 202 0.02 -5.21 -9.90
CA LEU A 202 -1.01 -4.78 -10.85
C LEU A 202 -2.41 -4.79 -10.21
N ALA A 203 -2.79 -5.88 -9.55
CA ALA A 203 -4.10 -6.02 -8.92
C ALA A 203 -4.35 -4.96 -7.84
N VAL A 204 -3.36 -4.76 -6.96
CA VAL A 204 -3.39 -3.76 -5.89
C VAL A 204 -3.49 -2.36 -6.50
N ASN A 205 -2.63 -2.00 -7.45
CA ASN A 205 -2.66 -0.66 -8.08
C ASN A 205 -3.96 -0.37 -8.82
N LEU A 206 -4.52 -1.35 -9.55
CA LEU A 206 -5.82 -1.20 -10.20
C LEU A 206 -6.93 -0.98 -9.16
N ALA A 207 -6.98 -1.80 -8.10
CA ALA A 207 -7.96 -1.66 -7.03
C ALA A 207 -7.86 -0.29 -6.34
N GLY A 208 -6.65 0.15 -5.99
CA GLY A 208 -6.43 1.47 -5.38
C GLY A 208 -6.90 2.61 -6.28
N SER A 209 -6.54 2.58 -7.56
CA SER A 209 -6.95 3.62 -8.52
C SER A 209 -8.46 3.69 -8.69
N MET A 210 -9.14 2.54 -8.76
CA MET A 210 -10.59 2.46 -8.84
C MET A 210 -11.27 2.96 -7.56
N CYS A 211 -10.77 2.56 -6.39
CA CYS A 211 -11.30 3.01 -5.11
C CYS A 211 -11.20 4.53 -4.96
N GLN A 212 -10.05 5.10 -5.35
CA GLN A 212 -9.86 6.55 -5.36
C GLN A 212 -10.90 7.25 -6.24
N PHE A 213 -11.04 6.77 -7.48
CA PHE A 213 -11.96 7.37 -8.43
C PHE A 213 -13.42 7.31 -7.95
N LEU A 214 -13.84 6.19 -7.36
CA LEU A 214 -15.19 6.03 -6.80
C LEU A 214 -15.45 6.99 -5.64
N LEU A 215 -14.50 7.09 -4.70
CA LEU A 215 -14.62 8.00 -3.55
C LEU A 215 -14.65 9.46 -4.00
N GLN A 216 -13.75 9.88 -4.89
CA GLN A 216 -13.74 11.24 -5.44
C GLN A 216 -15.04 11.57 -6.18
N THR A 217 -15.59 10.61 -6.93
CA THR A 217 -16.87 10.78 -7.62
C THR A 217 -18.01 10.94 -6.62
N TYR A 218 -18.01 10.13 -5.56
CA TYR A 218 -18.98 10.25 -4.47
C TYR A 218 -18.91 11.62 -3.78
N ASP A 219 -17.71 12.05 -3.36
CA ASP A 219 -17.51 13.33 -2.68
C ASP A 219 -17.96 14.51 -3.56
N THR A 220 -17.60 14.48 -4.84
CA THR A 220 -18.03 15.50 -5.82
C THR A 220 -19.54 15.52 -5.97
N LYS A 221 -20.18 14.35 -6.05
CA LYS A 221 -21.63 14.23 -6.15
C LYS A 221 -22.34 14.77 -4.91
N MET A 222 -21.86 14.45 -3.71
CA MET A 222 -22.44 14.95 -2.46
C MET A 222 -22.24 16.46 -2.30
N ALA A 223 -21.08 17.00 -2.72
CA ALA A 223 -20.81 18.44 -2.70
C ALA A 223 -21.69 19.24 -3.67
N THR A 224 -22.27 18.61 -4.69
CA THR A 224 -23.16 19.26 -5.67
C THR A 224 -24.63 19.21 -5.22
N VAL A 225 -24.97 18.35 -4.26
CA VAL A 225 -26.34 18.13 -3.77
C VAL A 225 -26.62 18.87 -2.45
N GLY A 226 -25.58 19.30 -1.72
CA GLY A 226 -25.68 20.15 -0.52
C GLY A 226 -25.54 21.63 -0.85
#